data_AF-A0A812NRX0-F1
#
_entry.id   AF-A0A812NRX0-F1
#
_cell.length_a   1.000
_cell.length_b   1.000
_cell.length_c   1.000
_cell.angle_alpha   90.00
_cell.angle_beta   90.00
_cell.angle_gamma   90.00
#
_symmetry.space_group_name_H-M   'P 1'
#
loop_
_entity.id
_entity.type
_entity.pdbx_description
1 polymer ?
#
loop_
_entity_poly.entity_id
_entity_poly.type
_entity_poly.pdbx_seq_one_letter_code
_entity_poly.pdbx_strand_id
1 'polypeptide(L)'
;MNTWSTCPSAHRGLLLARLANKIEALPPTEHGKDSARRVILNTEYLARDFVMDVNLSGYLMSGTSYAPWFHIGQAYSTIKTKFPDILQMMGEPSPSAQREELLATLRSYLEQDVPERTPSFLRRPGLTSLEKAAALFAQADYLRITKAWGIPGHGGALGPAREEMHRLLNRGQRFLQQAYKHAKASAPSSWTDLYGLLMMVAQVEVPLFEILDRLDRQVVEPIHMKDSVTHPDTAFFVHLLPTRNVESNHVRSVLELHCDMVFKGMVGKRPLKVVEVGTHLGGCILYALTHSRAQSRGVAIDAYGPATAALRRTAESNGLADRLTVLQHFICSDSRKFASVVEPTGWLSQPGWHELAQDHAPEAKSEVVACTSLESVLREQGMEEVDLLRVSVLGREYTALRSAEGLLAAGKVKSIAASVLKNTENVLEMGKMLHRHGYKLSFIGYEDEDVLRILADVDLIPAGTLTLVAQYAG
;
A
#
# COMPACT_ATOMS: atom_id res chain seq x y z
N MET A 1 21.25 42.89 -13.29
CA MET A 1 21.86 41.66 -13.83
C MET A 1 21.62 40.54 -12.83
N ASN A 2 20.72 39.62 -13.17
CA ASN A 2 20.70 38.22 -12.73
C ASN A 2 19.52 37.57 -13.46
N THR A 3 19.86 36.77 -14.45
CA THR A 3 19.00 35.88 -15.22
C THR A 3 18.79 34.57 -14.44
N TRP A 4 17.79 33.79 -14.85
CA TRP A 4 17.47 32.40 -14.48
C TRP A 4 16.41 32.20 -13.38
N SER A 5 15.15 32.23 -13.81
CA SER A 5 14.09 31.38 -13.27
C SER A 5 13.31 30.77 -14.45
N THR A 6 13.69 29.57 -14.88
CA THR A 6 12.87 28.75 -15.78
C THR A 6 12.53 27.44 -15.08
N CYS A 7 11.23 27.18 -15.03
CA CYS A 7 10.55 26.28 -14.12
C CYS A 7 10.31 24.90 -14.78
N PRO A 8 10.32 23.77 -14.05
CA PRO A 8 9.96 22.44 -14.57
C PRO A 8 8.48 22.28 -14.99
N SER A 9 7.60 23.23 -14.67
CA SER A 9 6.16 23.17 -15.01
C SER A 9 5.88 23.32 -16.52
N ALA A 10 6.76 23.99 -17.27
CA ALA A 10 6.58 24.22 -18.70
C ALA A 10 6.67 22.93 -19.54
N HIS A 11 7.48 21.95 -19.12
CA HIS A 11 7.65 20.72 -19.88
C HIS A 11 6.47 19.75 -19.79
N ARG A 12 5.74 19.76 -18.66
CA ARG A 12 4.59 18.87 -18.43
C ARG A 12 3.35 19.34 -19.21
N GLY A 13 3.08 20.65 -19.20
CA GLY A 13 2.03 21.25 -20.03
C GLY A 13 2.30 21.10 -21.53
N LEU A 14 3.57 21.20 -21.94
CA LEU A 14 3.97 21.02 -23.34
C LEU A 14 3.78 19.57 -23.82
N LEU A 15 4.01 18.57 -22.98
CA LEU A 15 3.84 17.16 -23.34
C LEU A 15 2.37 16.80 -23.54
N LEU A 16 1.50 17.23 -22.61
CA LEU A 16 0.05 17.00 -22.69
C LEU A 16 -0.59 17.76 -23.86
N ALA A 17 -0.18 19.01 -24.11
CA ALA A 17 -0.64 19.78 -25.27
C ALA A 17 -0.19 19.15 -26.60
N ARG A 18 1.04 18.62 -26.66
CA ARG A 18 1.53 17.88 -27.84
C ARG A 18 0.80 16.56 -28.07
N LEU A 19 0.40 15.87 -27.00
CA LEU A 19 -0.37 14.64 -27.08
C LEU A 19 -1.80 14.92 -27.59
N ALA A 20 -2.46 15.95 -27.04
CA ALA A 20 -3.79 16.38 -27.45
C ALA A 20 -3.83 16.79 -28.93
N ASN A 21 -2.88 17.62 -29.37
CA ASN A 21 -2.80 18.06 -30.77
C ASN A 21 -2.52 16.90 -31.75
N LYS A 22 -1.73 15.89 -31.35
CA LYS A 22 -1.48 14.71 -32.19
C LYS A 22 -2.72 13.80 -32.31
N ILE A 23 -3.58 13.76 -31.30
CA ILE A 23 -4.81 12.96 -31.29
C ILE A 23 -5.92 13.63 -32.12
N GLU A 24 -6.01 14.96 -32.08
CA GLU A 24 -6.94 15.71 -32.94
C GLU A 24 -6.60 15.58 -34.44
N ALA A 25 -5.32 15.39 -34.76
CA ALA A 25 -4.83 15.18 -36.12
C ALA A 25 -5.07 13.75 -36.66
N LEU A 26 -5.60 12.81 -35.87
CA LEU A 26 -5.88 11.44 -36.33
C LEU A 26 -7.09 11.41 -37.29
N PRO A 27 -7.04 10.57 -38.36
CA PRO A 27 -8.13 10.42 -39.31
C PRO A 27 -9.42 9.95 -38.60
N PRO A 28 -10.61 10.34 -39.08
CA PRO A 28 -11.87 10.04 -38.42
C PRO A 28 -12.26 8.59 -38.66
N THR A 29 -11.77 7.67 -37.83
CA THR A 29 -12.45 6.41 -37.58
C THR A 29 -13.05 6.47 -36.19
N GLU A 30 -14.38 6.28 -36.07
CA GLU A 30 -15.13 6.48 -34.83
C GLU A 30 -14.54 5.68 -33.65
N HIS A 31 -14.00 4.49 -33.89
CA HIS A 31 -13.40 3.65 -32.84
C HIS A 31 -12.06 4.16 -32.29
N GLY A 32 -11.25 4.87 -33.10
CA GLY A 32 -9.93 5.34 -32.68
C GLY A 32 -10.02 6.55 -31.74
N LYS A 33 -10.93 7.49 -32.03
CA LYS A 33 -11.10 8.72 -31.25
C LYS A 33 -11.72 8.46 -29.87
N ASP A 34 -12.69 7.56 -29.78
CA ASP A 34 -13.31 7.22 -28.49
C ASP A 34 -12.39 6.41 -27.57
N SER A 35 -11.58 5.52 -28.13
CA SER A 35 -10.58 4.77 -27.36
C SER A 35 -9.46 5.68 -26.85
N ALA A 36 -8.98 6.61 -27.69
CA ALA A 36 -7.98 7.61 -27.29
C ALA A 36 -8.53 8.61 -26.25
N ARG A 37 -9.79 9.05 -26.38
CA ARG A 37 -10.47 9.89 -25.38
C ARG A 37 -10.64 9.18 -24.03
N ARG A 38 -10.96 7.89 -24.01
CA ARG A 38 -11.01 7.09 -22.76
C ARG A 38 -9.65 7.00 -22.08
N VAL A 39 -8.56 6.85 -22.83
CA VAL A 39 -7.20 6.85 -22.28
C VAL A 39 -6.85 8.22 -21.69
N ILE A 40 -7.21 9.33 -22.33
CA ILE A 40 -7.01 10.69 -21.79
C ILE A 40 -7.82 10.90 -20.52
N LEU A 41 -9.11 10.55 -20.50
CA LEU A 41 -9.95 10.70 -19.30
C LEU A 41 -9.42 9.89 -18.11
N ASN A 42 -8.97 8.66 -18.35
CA ASN A 42 -8.33 7.86 -17.31
C ASN A 42 -6.98 8.43 -16.86
N THR A 43 -6.20 9.02 -17.77
CA THR A 43 -4.90 9.63 -17.45
C THR A 43 -5.06 10.99 -16.75
N GLU A 44 -6.06 11.79 -17.12
CA GLU A 44 -6.42 13.05 -16.44
C GLU A 44 -7.02 12.78 -15.05
N TYR A 45 -7.80 11.73 -14.89
CA TYR A 45 -8.28 11.28 -13.58
C TYR A 45 -7.11 10.89 -12.67
N LEU A 46 -6.20 10.04 -13.15
CA LEU A 46 -4.97 9.66 -12.44
C LEU A 46 -4.04 10.87 -12.16
N ALA A 47 -3.99 11.85 -13.07
CA ALA A 47 -3.19 13.06 -12.88
C ALA A 47 -3.84 14.08 -11.92
N ARG A 48 -5.17 14.16 -11.87
CA ARG A 48 -5.91 15.02 -10.94
C ARG A 48 -5.80 14.55 -9.49
N ASP A 49 -5.91 13.25 -9.25
CA ASP A 49 -5.67 12.67 -7.92
C ASP A 49 -4.22 12.91 -7.48
N PHE A 50 -3.26 12.88 -8.40
CA PHE A 50 -1.85 13.15 -8.11
C PHE A 50 -1.53 14.62 -7.81
N VAL A 51 -2.34 15.57 -8.28
CA VAL A 51 -2.08 17.03 -8.12
C VAL A 51 -2.71 17.60 -6.84
N MET A 52 -3.76 16.96 -6.30
CA MET A 52 -4.45 17.45 -5.11
C MET A 52 -3.69 17.20 -3.80
N ASP A 53 -2.70 16.30 -3.77
CA ASP A 53 -1.98 15.90 -2.54
C ASP A 53 -0.57 16.48 -2.36
N VAL A 54 -0.08 17.35 -3.26
CA VAL A 54 1.33 17.79 -3.22
C VAL A 54 1.47 19.22 -2.68
N ASN A 55 1.66 19.34 -1.36
CA ASN A 55 2.30 20.52 -0.77
C ASN A 55 3.83 20.43 -0.98
N LEU A 56 4.32 21.03 -2.06
CA LEU A 56 5.71 20.93 -2.54
C LEU A 56 6.78 21.50 -1.58
N SER A 57 6.38 22.22 -0.52
CA SER A 57 7.34 22.82 0.42
C SER A 57 7.98 21.82 1.39
N GLY A 58 7.33 20.68 1.68
CA GLY A 58 7.87 19.63 2.56
C GLY A 58 8.77 18.58 1.86
N TYR A 59 8.73 18.53 0.53
CA TYR A 59 9.42 17.51 -0.28
C TYR A 59 10.91 17.78 -0.47
N LEU A 60 11.37 19.01 -0.25
CA LEU A 60 12.78 19.40 -0.42
C LEU A 60 13.67 19.03 0.79
N MET A 61 13.07 18.56 1.90
CA MET A 61 13.81 18.15 3.11
C MET A 61 13.69 16.66 3.43
N SER A 62 12.81 15.92 2.74
CA SER A 62 12.67 14.47 2.88
C SER A 62 13.15 13.79 1.59
N GLY A 63 14.28 13.10 1.65
CA GLY A 63 14.96 12.51 0.48
C GLY A 63 14.23 11.32 -0.18
N THR A 64 12.93 11.40 -0.45
CA THR A 64 12.12 10.34 -1.06
C THR A 64 11.93 10.60 -2.55
N SER A 65 12.81 10.06 -3.41
CA SER A 65 12.80 10.25 -4.87
C SER A 65 12.10 9.15 -5.69
N TYR A 66 11.42 8.19 -5.06
CA TYR A 66 11.07 6.91 -5.73
C TYR A 66 9.62 6.74 -6.21
N ALA A 67 8.63 7.46 -5.68
CA ALA A 67 7.21 7.26 -6.05
C ALA A 67 6.85 7.60 -7.52
N PRO A 68 7.40 8.65 -8.16
CA PRO A 68 7.00 9.02 -9.53
C PRO A 68 7.41 7.98 -10.59
N TRP A 69 8.54 7.31 -10.41
CA TRP A 69 9.12 6.41 -11.42
C TRP A 69 8.37 5.08 -11.54
N PHE A 70 7.76 4.60 -10.45
CA PHE A 70 6.97 3.36 -10.44
C PHE A 70 5.71 3.48 -11.32
N HIS A 71 4.98 4.58 -11.20
CA HIS A 71 3.77 4.83 -11.99
C HIS A 71 4.09 5.13 -13.46
N ILE A 72 5.21 5.81 -13.74
CA ILE A 72 5.69 6.04 -15.12
C ILE A 72 6.06 4.70 -15.78
N GLY A 73 6.72 3.79 -15.05
CA GLY A 73 7.06 2.46 -15.55
C GLY A 73 5.83 1.60 -15.87
N GLN A 74 4.81 1.59 -15.00
CA GLN A 74 3.55 0.88 -15.26
C GLN A 74 2.74 1.46 -16.41
N ALA A 75 2.68 2.79 -16.52
CA ALA A 75 2.02 3.47 -17.63
C ALA A 75 2.74 3.16 -18.97
N TYR A 76 4.07 3.26 -19.00
CA TYR A 76 4.86 2.94 -20.19
C TYR A 76 4.72 1.47 -20.61
N SER A 77 4.76 0.54 -19.64
CA SER A 77 4.53 -0.89 -19.91
C SER A 77 3.13 -1.13 -20.49
N THR A 78 2.11 -0.48 -19.93
CA THR A 78 0.72 -0.64 -20.39
C THR A 78 0.54 -0.09 -21.80
N ILE A 79 1.11 1.08 -22.10
CA ILE A 79 1.08 1.68 -23.43
C ILE A 79 1.83 0.79 -24.43
N LYS A 80 3.00 0.26 -24.06
CA LYS A 80 3.80 -0.64 -24.91
C LYS A 80 3.07 -1.93 -25.26
N THR A 81 2.38 -2.54 -24.29
CA THR A 81 1.71 -3.82 -24.50
C THR A 81 0.36 -3.67 -25.18
N LYS A 82 -0.41 -2.62 -24.87
CA LYS A 82 -1.78 -2.47 -25.35
C LYS A 82 -1.92 -1.56 -26.57
N PHE A 83 -0.96 -0.64 -26.79
CA PHE A 83 -1.03 0.36 -27.85
C PHE A 83 0.35 0.58 -28.52
N PRO A 84 0.96 -0.48 -29.09
CA PRO A 84 2.32 -0.41 -29.65
C PRO A 84 2.47 0.64 -30.76
N ASP A 85 1.42 0.87 -31.55
CA ASP A 85 1.42 1.82 -32.66
C ASP A 85 1.59 3.28 -32.18
N ILE A 86 1.14 3.60 -30.95
CA ILE A 86 1.32 4.93 -30.35
C ILE A 86 2.81 5.20 -30.07
N LEU A 87 3.55 4.20 -29.58
CA LEU A 87 5.00 4.34 -29.35
C LEU A 87 5.78 4.46 -30.66
N GLN A 88 5.35 3.72 -31.69
CA GLN A 88 5.94 3.80 -33.04
C GLN A 88 5.74 5.19 -33.67
N MET A 89 4.59 5.84 -33.42
CA MET A 89 4.30 7.22 -33.86
C MET A 89 5.01 8.30 -33.04
N MET A 90 5.48 7.98 -31.84
CA MET A 90 6.16 8.94 -30.95
C MET A 90 7.67 9.04 -31.20
N GLY A 91 8.27 8.06 -31.89
CA GLY A 91 9.71 7.97 -32.11
C GLY A 91 10.43 7.64 -30.80
N GLU A 92 10.92 6.41 -30.64
CA GLU A 92 11.67 6.03 -29.45
C GLU A 92 12.93 6.91 -29.32
N PRO A 93 13.18 7.55 -28.16
CA PRO A 93 14.51 8.11 -27.90
C PRO A 93 15.51 6.95 -27.92
N SER A 94 16.63 7.12 -28.64
CA SER A 94 17.62 6.06 -28.73
C SER A 94 18.11 5.67 -27.33
N PRO A 95 18.44 4.39 -27.08
CA PRO A 95 19.01 3.95 -25.80
C PRO A 95 20.24 4.76 -25.35
N SER A 96 20.95 5.37 -26.30
CA SER A 96 22.06 6.30 -26.02
C SER A 96 21.62 7.63 -25.43
N ALA A 97 20.46 8.18 -25.80
CA ALA A 97 19.94 9.45 -25.27
C ALA A 97 19.47 9.31 -23.82
N GLN A 98 18.76 8.22 -23.51
CA GLN A 98 18.34 7.90 -22.14
C GLN A 98 19.55 7.62 -21.22
N ARG A 99 20.61 7.00 -21.76
CA ARG A 99 21.86 6.76 -21.06
C ARG A 99 22.60 8.06 -20.73
N GLU A 100 22.71 8.99 -21.67
CA GLU A 100 23.37 10.28 -21.43
C GLU A 100 22.61 11.14 -20.41
N GLU A 101 21.28 11.12 -20.44
CA GLU A 101 20.45 11.85 -19.47
C GLU A 101 20.58 11.29 -18.03
N LEU A 102 20.62 9.96 -17.89
CA LEU A 102 20.86 9.31 -16.60
C LEU A 102 22.28 9.57 -16.07
N LEU A 103 23.29 9.49 -16.95
CA LEU A 103 24.68 9.77 -16.57
C LEU A 103 24.91 11.23 -16.20
N ALA A 104 24.26 12.18 -16.90
CA ALA A 104 24.30 13.60 -16.57
C ALA A 104 23.66 13.88 -15.20
N THR A 105 22.53 13.22 -14.91
CA THR A 105 21.84 13.34 -13.61
C THR A 105 22.67 12.77 -12.47
N LEU A 106 23.30 11.61 -12.66
CA LEU A 106 24.17 11.00 -11.66
C LEU A 106 25.46 11.78 -11.43
N ARG A 107 26.07 12.38 -12.46
CA ARG A 107 27.21 13.29 -12.29
C ARG A 107 26.84 14.53 -11.50
N SER A 108 25.70 15.15 -11.82
CA SER A 108 25.14 16.28 -11.08
C SER A 108 24.95 15.95 -9.58
N TYR A 109 24.50 14.74 -9.25
CA TYR A 109 24.37 14.29 -7.85
C TYR A 109 25.70 14.00 -7.14
N LEU A 110 26.73 13.59 -7.89
CA LEU A 110 28.04 13.22 -7.34
C LEU A 110 29.02 14.41 -7.28
N GLU A 111 28.78 15.46 -8.06
CA GLU A 111 29.54 16.70 -8.09
C GLU A 111 29.01 17.75 -7.08
N GLN A 112 27.87 17.50 -6.44
CA GLN A 112 27.46 18.24 -5.24
C GLN A 112 28.36 17.85 -4.08
N ASP A 113 28.99 18.84 -3.45
CA ASP A 113 30.02 18.68 -2.41
C ASP A 113 29.69 17.57 -1.40
N VAL A 114 30.47 16.47 -1.48
CA VAL A 114 30.44 15.40 -0.48
C VAL A 114 31.06 15.95 0.80
N PRO A 115 30.34 16.00 1.94
CA PRO A 115 30.86 16.61 3.17
C PRO A 115 32.14 15.90 3.63
N GLU A 116 33.09 16.66 4.20
CA GLU A 116 34.46 16.24 4.61
C GLU A 116 34.55 14.99 5.52
N ARG A 117 33.42 14.46 5.98
CA ARG A 117 33.29 13.28 6.86
C ARG A 117 33.16 11.94 6.12
N THR A 118 33.71 11.81 4.91
CA THR A 118 33.78 10.52 4.20
C THR A 118 34.71 9.55 4.95
N PRO A 119 34.22 8.36 5.40
CA PRO A 119 35.03 7.36 6.09
C PRO A 119 36.29 6.96 5.32
N SER A 120 37.39 6.72 6.05
CA SER A 120 38.71 6.42 5.46
C SER A 120 38.73 5.18 4.56
N PHE A 121 37.83 4.20 4.78
CA PHE A 121 37.76 3.01 3.95
C PHE A 121 37.19 3.26 2.54
N LEU A 122 36.38 4.30 2.34
CA LEU A 122 35.88 4.74 1.02
C LEU A 122 36.94 5.49 0.21
N ARG A 123 38.03 5.91 0.85
CA ARG A 123 39.20 6.55 0.22
C ARG A 123 40.23 5.53 -0.27
N ARG A 124 39.96 4.22 -0.15
CA ARG A 124 40.87 3.18 -0.66
C ARG A 124 41.00 3.29 -2.18
N PRO A 125 42.23 3.41 -2.73
CA PRO A 125 42.43 3.34 -4.17
C PRO A 125 41.97 1.96 -4.68
N GLY A 126 41.26 1.94 -5.81
CA GLY A 126 40.76 0.72 -6.44
C GLY A 126 39.28 0.40 -6.25
N LEU A 127 38.55 1.16 -5.42
CA LEU A 127 37.08 1.05 -5.39
C LEU A 127 36.47 1.83 -6.56
N THR A 128 35.66 1.14 -7.34
CA THR A 128 34.83 1.73 -8.39
C THR A 128 33.78 2.66 -7.78
N SER A 129 33.28 3.62 -8.55
CA SER A 129 32.21 4.53 -8.11
C SER A 129 30.95 3.78 -7.63
N LEU A 130 30.70 2.59 -8.18
CA LEU A 130 29.59 1.73 -7.78
C LEU A 130 29.82 1.05 -6.42
N GLU A 131 31.02 0.55 -6.15
CA GLU A 131 31.35 -0.02 -4.83
C GLU A 131 31.32 1.04 -3.73
N LYS A 132 31.70 2.28 -4.06
CA LYS A 132 31.53 3.43 -3.15
C LYS A 132 30.06 3.74 -2.91
N ALA A 133 29.21 3.72 -3.94
CA ALA A 133 27.77 3.93 -3.79
C ALA A 133 27.11 2.83 -2.95
N ALA A 134 27.41 1.56 -3.18
CA ALA A 134 26.88 0.45 -2.39
C ALA A 134 27.30 0.54 -0.92
N ALA A 135 28.55 0.93 -0.64
CA ALA A 135 29.03 1.13 0.71
C ALA A 135 28.42 2.37 1.40
N LEU A 136 28.15 3.45 0.65
CA LEU A 136 27.44 4.62 1.15
C LEU A 136 25.97 4.31 1.47
N PHE A 137 25.28 3.53 0.62
CA PHE A 137 23.91 3.07 0.88
C PHE A 137 23.84 2.21 2.15
N ALA A 138 24.72 1.22 2.29
CA ALA A 138 24.79 0.39 3.50
C ALA A 138 25.11 1.20 4.76
N GLN A 139 25.93 2.25 4.66
CA GLN A 139 26.24 3.14 5.77
C GLN A 139 25.07 4.08 6.13
N ALA A 140 24.36 4.62 5.14
CA ALA A 140 23.21 5.47 5.35
C ALA A 140 22.09 4.71 6.07
N ASP A 141 21.81 3.47 5.67
CA ASP A 141 20.84 2.61 6.35
C ASP A 141 21.31 2.18 7.75
N TYR A 142 22.60 1.87 7.94
CA TYR A 142 23.16 1.61 9.27
C TYR A 142 22.97 2.81 10.22
N LEU A 143 23.21 4.03 9.73
CA LEU A 143 23.01 5.26 10.52
C LEU A 143 21.52 5.54 10.78
N ARG A 144 20.63 5.21 9.84
CA ARG A 144 19.17 5.33 10.00
C ARG A 144 18.67 4.38 11.10
N ILE A 145 19.03 3.10 11.04
CA ILE A 145 18.62 2.06 11.99
C ILE A 145 19.19 2.30 13.40
N THR A 146 20.43 2.79 13.50
CA THR A 146 21.09 3.00 14.81
C THR A 146 20.76 4.33 15.49
N LYS A 147 20.01 5.22 14.82
CA LYS A 147 19.61 6.54 15.35
C LYS A 147 18.09 6.74 15.47
N ALA A 148 17.27 5.75 15.15
CA ALA A 148 15.81 5.82 15.31
C ALA A 148 15.42 6.04 16.78
N TRP A 149 14.44 6.93 17.02
CA TRP A 149 13.93 7.25 18.35
C TRP A 149 13.07 6.09 18.90
N GLY A 150 13.24 5.75 20.19
CA GLY A 150 12.44 4.72 20.88
C GLY A 150 13.16 3.40 21.21
N ILE A 151 14.42 3.24 20.80
CA ILE A 151 15.30 2.17 21.27
C ILE A 151 16.05 2.68 22.52
N PRO A 152 16.03 1.98 23.68
CA PRO A 152 16.74 2.43 24.88
C PRO A 152 18.25 2.63 24.63
N GLY A 153 18.71 3.87 24.80
CA GLY A 153 20.11 4.31 24.72
C GLY A 153 20.49 4.97 23.38
N HIS A 154 21.00 6.21 23.42
CA HIS A 154 21.77 6.83 22.33
C HIS A 154 23.07 6.04 22.03
N GLY A 155 22.94 4.85 21.45
CA GLY A 155 24.03 3.91 21.21
C GLY A 155 23.46 2.51 21.10
N GLY A 156 23.36 1.98 19.87
CA GLY A 156 22.66 0.74 19.55
C GLY A 156 23.03 -0.46 20.42
N ALA A 157 22.08 -1.41 20.51
CA ALA A 157 22.13 -2.63 21.31
C ALA A 157 23.56 -3.06 21.70
N LEU A 158 23.91 -3.03 22.98
CA LEU A 158 25.07 -3.78 23.44
C LEU A 158 24.66 -5.25 23.58
N GLY A 159 25.58 -6.15 23.20
CA GLY A 159 25.40 -7.59 23.36
C GLY A 159 25.07 -8.36 22.08
N PRO A 160 24.62 -9.63 22.23
CA PRO A 160 24.57 -10.62 21.15
C PRO A 160 23.77 -10.19 19.91
N ALA A 161 22.74 -9.37 20.09
CA ALA A 161 21.89 -8.90 18.99
C ALA A 161 22.62 -7.95 18.02
N ARG A 162 23.50 -7.06 18.51
CA ARG A 162 24.30 -6.17 17.63
C ARG A 162 25.41 -6.91 16.93
N GLU A 163 26.03 -7.88 17.61
CA GLU A 163 27.03 -8.76 16.98
C GLU A 163 26.39 -9.60 15.89
N GLU A 164 25.22 -10.17 16.13
CA GLU A 164 24.50 -10.95 15.13
C GLU A 164 24.07 -10.07 13.95
N MET A 165 23.62 -8.85 14.21
CA MET A 165 23.34 -7.85 13.17
C MET A 165 24.58 -7.53 12.32
N HIS A 166 25.73 -7.30 12.97
CA HIS A 166 27.01 -7.08 12.27
C HIS A 166 27.44 -8.31 11.46
N ARG A 167 27.24 -9.53 11.97
CA ARG A 167 27.54 -10.76 11.24
C ARG A 167 26.65 -10.91 10.02
N LEU A 168 25.35 -10.67 10.15
CA LEU A 168 24.38 -10.73 9.04
C LEU A 168 24.69 -9.69 7.97
N LEU A 169 24.97 -8.44 8.34
CA LEU A 169 25.38 -7.38 7.41
C LEU A 169 26.68 -7.75 6.67
N ASN A 170 27.71 -8.19 7.40
CA ASN A 170 28.97 -8.62 6.80
C ASN A 170 28.82 -9.84 5.89
N ARG A 171 27.85 -10.72 6.17
CA ARG A 171 27.55 -11.90 5.34
C ARG A 171 26.81 -11.50 4.08
N GLY A 172 25.80 -10.62 4.19
CA GLY A 172 25.07 -10.06 3.06
C GLY A 172 25.97 -9.25 2.12
N GLN A 173 26.86 -8.41 2.67
CA GLN A 173 27.84 -7.66 1.88
C GLN A 173 28.81 -8.59 1.15
N ARG A 174 29.33 -9.63 1.81
CA ARG A 174 30.21 -10.62 1.17
C ARG A 174 29.50 -11.40 0.08
N PHE A 175 28.24 -11.79 0.33
CA PHE A 175 27.40 -12.47 -0.66
C PHE A 175 27.18 -11.60 -1.90
N LEU A 176 26.76 -10.34 -1.72
CA LEU A 176 26.57 -9.39 -2.83
C LEU A 176 27.88 -9.16 -3.62
N GLN A 177 29.01 -9.04 -2.92
CA GLN A 177 30.32 -8.89 -3.57
C GLN A 177 30.73 -10.15 -4.35
N GLN A 178 30.46 -11.35 -3.82
CA GLN A 178 30.76 -12.61 -4.50
C GLN A 178 29.84 -12.83 -5.70
N ALA A 179 28.55 -12.60 -5.52
CA ALA A 179 27.60 -12.59 -6.63
C ALA A 179 28.09 -11.62 -7.70
N TYR A 180 28.46 -10.39 -7.33
CA TYR A 180 28.94 -9.36 -8.27
C TYR A 180 30.13 -9.80 -9.08
N LYS A 181 31.13 -10.38 -8.42
CA LYS A 181 32.30 -10.93 -9.09
C LYS A 181 31.91 -12.05 -10.05
N HIS A 182 31.02 -12.95 -9.66
CA HIS A 182 30.54 -14.04 -10.52
C HIS A 182 29.77 -13.53 -11.73
N ALA A 183 28.79 -12.64 -11.55
CA ALA A 183 28.02 -12.09 -12.66
C ALA A 183 28.88 -11.23 -13.59
N LYS A 184 29.81 -10.44 -13.04
CA LYS A 184 30.77 -9.66 -13.83
C LYS A 184 31.71 -10.55 -14.64
N ALA A 185 32.18 -11.66 -14.07
CA ALA A 185 33.03 -12.62 -14.79
C ALA A 185 32.27 -13.38 -15.89
N SER A 186 30.95 -13.50 -15.76
CA SER A 186 30.09 -14.25 -16.70
C SER A 186 29.41 -13.35 -17.75
N ALA A 187 29.37 -12.03 -17.53
CA ALA A 187 28.68 -11.09 -18.41
C ALA A 187 29.59 -10.65 -19.58
N PRO A 188 29.04 -10.46 -20.79
CA PRO A 188 29.75 -9.86 -21.89
C PRO A 188 30.31 -8.48 -21.48
N SER A 189 31.52 -8.14 -21.95
CA SER A 189 32.20 -6.88 -21.61
C SER A 189 31.44 -5.60 -21.97
N SER A 190 30.35 -5.71 -22.72
CA SER A 190 29.44 -4.62 -23.08
C SER A 190 28.37 -4.32 -22.02
N TRP A 191 28.20 -5.17 -21.00
CA TRP A 191 27.23 -4.95 -19.93
C TRP A 191 27.83 -4.04 -18.87
N THR A 192 27.26 -2.84 -18.71
CA THR A 192 27.72 -1.87 -17.71
C THR A 192 27.61 -2.44 -16.29
N ASP A 193 28.54 -2.06 -15.40
CA ASP A 193 28.60 -2.52 -14.01
C ASP A 193 27.28 -2.36 -13.24
N LEU A 194 26.46 -1.35 -13.60
CA LEU A 194 25.13 -1.10 -13.03
C LEU A 194 24.10 -2.17 -13.45
N TYR A 195 24.13 -2.59 -14.71
CA TYR A 195 23.23 -3.62 -15.24
C TYR A 195 23.55 -4.99 -14.66
N GLY A 196 24.84 -5.31 -14.46
CA GLY A 196 25.28 -6.54 -13.78
C GLY A 196 24.82 -6.61 -12.32
N LEU A 197 24.90 -5.51 -11.57
CA LEU A 197 24.39 -5.43 -10.21
C LEU A 197 22.86 -5.62 -10.15
N LEU A 198 22.12 -4.94 -11.02
CA LEU A 198 20.67 -5.07 -11.13
C LEU A 198 20.22 -6.49 -11.49
N MET A 199 20.90 -7.12 -12.46
CA MET A 199 20.59 -8.49 -12.89
C MET A 199 20.84 -9.53 -11.81
N MET A 200 21.84 -9.34 -10.96
CA MET A 200 22.05 -10.21 -9.81
C MET A 200 21.07 -9.98 -8.68
N VAL A 201 20.77 -8.73 -8.35
CA VAL A 201 19.72 -8.43 -7.37
C VAL A 201 18.39 -9.04 -7.85
N ALA A 202 18.18 -9.13 -9.16
CA ALA A 202 17.05 -9.83 -9.78
C ALA A 202 17.18 -11.37 -9.83
N GLN A 203 18.40 -11.95 -9.74
CA GLN A 203 18.64 -13.41 -9.80
C GLN A 203 18.81 -14.09 -8.44
N VAL A 204 19.11 -13.33 -7.38
CA VAL A 204 19.16 -13.88 -6.02
C VAL A 204 17.72 -14.09 -5.55
N GLU A 205 17.32 -15.36 -5.39
CA GLU A 205 15.98 -15.78 -4.93
C GLU A 205 15.58 -15.21 -3.55
N VAL A 206 16.54 -14.67 -2.79
CA VAL A 206 16.29 -13.84 -1.61
C VAL A 206 16.60 -12.40 -1.99
N PRO A 207 15.60 -11.57 -2.33
CA PRO A 207 15.83 -10.19 -2.73
C PRO A 207 16.68 -9.50 -1.67
N LEU A 208 17.69 -8.72 -2.07
CA LEU A 208 18.46 -7.87 -1.14
C LEU A 208 17.53 -7.05 -0.24
N PHE A 209 16.39 -6.64 -0.77
CA PHE A 209 15.35 -5.95 -0.01
C PHE A 209 14.68 -6.83 1.05
N GLU A 210 14.60 -8.15 0.88
CA GLU A 210 14.15 -9.07 1.94
C GLU A 210 15.18 -9.14 3.09
N ILE A 211 16.48 -9.08 2.79
CA ILE A 211 17.52 -8.98 3.83
C ILE A 211 17.45 -7.62 4.51
N LEU A 212 17.38 -6.52 3.76
CA LEU A 212 17.26 -5.17 4.31
C LEU A 212 15.97 -5.00 5.13
N ASP A 213 14.86 -5.60 4.72
CA ASP A 213 13.60 -5.59 5.48
C ASP A 213 13.70 -6.46 6.74
N ARG A 214 14.38 -7.61 6.69
CA ARG A 214 14.68 -8.42 7.89
C ARG A 214 15.60 -7.70 8.88
N LEU A 215 16.33 -6.68 8.41
CA LEU A 215 17.16 -5.79 9.22
C LEU A 215 16.37 -4.54 9.66
N ASP A 216 15.44 -4.05 8.85
CA ASP A 216 14.44 -3.02 9.17
C ASP A 216 13.27 -3.62 9.97
N ARG A 217 13.63 -4.25 11.09
CA ARG A 217 12.69 -4.82 12.07
C ARG A 217 11.98 -3.74 12.88
N GLN A 218 11.74 -2.56 12.31
CA GLN A 218 10.89 -1.57 12.95
C GLN A 218 9.47 -2.13 12.92
N VAL A 219 9.16 -2.82 14.02
CA VAL A 219 7.83 -3.35 14.35
C VAL A 219 6.94 -2.20 14.82
N VAL A 220 7.48 -1.00 15.04
CA VAL A 220 6.73 0.18 15.46
C VAL A 220 7.17 1.37 14.63
N GLU A 221 6.22 2.06 14.01
CA GLU A 221 6.45 3.33 13.30
C GLU A 221 5.68 4.46 13.98
N PRO A 222 6.34 5.58 14.34
CA PRO A 222 5.64 6.79 14.76
C PRO A 222 5.12 7.52 13.52
N ILE A 223 3.81 7.74 13.46
CA ILE A 223 3.16 8.56 12.44
C ILE A 223 2.55 9.81 13.04
N HIS A 224 2.29 10.82 12.21
CA HIS A 224 1.57 12.01 12.62
C HIS A 224 0.19 12.03 11.95
N MET A 225 -0.86 11.93 12.76
CA MET A 225 -2.24 11.93 12.27
C MET A 225 -2.76 13.35 12.18
N LYS A 226 -2.58 13.96 11.00
CA LYS A 226 -3.17 15.27 10.69
C LYS A 226 -4.68 15.23 10.99
N ASP A 227 -5.20 16.27 11.62
CA ASP A 227 -6.62 16.44 11.97
C ASP A 227 -7.19 15.43 12.99
N SER A 228 -6.33 14.64 13.64
CA SER A 228 -6.76 13.78 14.75
C SER A 228 -7.32 14.60 15.91
N VAL A 229 -8.51 14.20 16.39
CA VAL A 229 -9.16 14.83 17.54
C VAL A 229 -8.47 14.42 18.85
N THR A 230 -7.87 13.24 18.88
CA THR A 230 -7.29 12.63 20.10
C THR A 230 -5.77 12.70 20.15
N HIS A 231 -5.12 12.90 19.00
CA HIS A 231 -3.67 12.94 18.86
C HIS A 231 -3.21 14.08 17.93
N PRO A 232 -3.66 15.34 18.12
CA PRO A 232 -3.34 16.43 17.19
C PRO A 232 -1.85 16.77 17.15
N ASP A 233 -1.14 16.62 18.28
CA ASP A 233 0.25 17.06 18.44
C ASP A 233 1.20 15.95 18.94
N THR A 234 0.71 14.72 19.04
CA THR A 234 1.46 13.58 19.57
C THR A 234 1.72 12.56 18.48
N ALA A 235 2.89 11.92 18.53
CA ALA A 235 3.16 10.76 17.69
C ALA A 235 2.14 9.65 17.96
N PHE A 236 1.65 9.02 16.90
CA PHE A 236 0.82 7.83 16.97
C PHE A 236 1.65 6.61 16.59
N PHE A 237 1.75 5.64 17.48
CA PHE A 237 2.66 4.50 17.31
C PHE A 237 1.93 3.32 16.66
N VAL A 238 2.26 3.01 15.40
CA VAL A 238 1.66 1.89 14.68
C VAL A 238 2.56 0.67 14.77
N HIS A 239 2.05 -0.41 15.36
CA HIS A 239 2.72 -1.70 15.34
C HIS A 239 2.50 -2.40 14.00
N LEU A 240 3.58 -2.74 13.32
CA LEU A 240 3.61 -3.32 11.98
C LEU A 240 3.94 -4.80 12.01
N LEU A 241 3.58 -5.51 10.94
CA LEU A 241 4.05 -6.87 10.75
C LEU A 241 5.52 -6.86 10.31
N PRO A 242 6.32 -7.84 10.75
CA PRO A 242 7.69 -7.99 10.28
C PRO A 242 7.76 -8.45 8.81
N THR A 243 6.66 -8.97 8.27
CA THR A 243 6.54 -9.41 6.88
C THR A 243 6.00 -8.30 5.98
N ARG A 244 6.37 -8.37 4.69
CA ARG A 244 5.81 -7.48 3.66
C ARG A 244 4.32 -7.73 3.51
N ASN A 245 3.54 -6.69 3.69
CA ASN A 245 2.12 -6.66 3.40
C ASN A 245 1.75 -5.23 3.01
N VAL A 246 0.61 -5.07 2.33
CA VAL A 246 0.15 -3.80 1.79
C VAL A 246 0.17 -2.70 2.84
N GLU A 247 -0.37 -2.97 4.03
CA GLU A 247 -0.53 -1.94 5.06
C GLU A 247 0.76 -1.58 5.77
N SER A 248 1.59 -2.56 6.16
CA SER A 248 2.89 -2.24 6.77
C SER A 248 3.81 -1.52 5.79
N ASN A 249 3.77 -1.89 4.51
CA ASN A 249 4.55 -1.19 3.50
C ASN A 249 4.01 0.23 3.29
N HIS A 250 2.68 0.42 3.29
CA HIS A 250 2.08 1.74 3.21
C HIS A 250 2.51 2.62 4.39
N VAL A 251 2.38 2.15 5.64
CA VAL A 251 2.76 2.93 6.83
C VAL A 251 4.25 3.27 6.81
N ARG A 252 5.14 2.32 6.50
CA ARG A 252 6.59 2.60 6.40
C ARG A 252 6.93 3.64 5.33
N SER A 253 6.21 3.62 4.21
CA SER A 253 6.55 4.43 3.04
C SER A 253 5.95 5.83 3.10
N VAL A 254 4.71 5.94 3.61
CA VAL A 254 3.90 7.17 3.58
C VAL A 254 3.80 7.81 4.96
N LEU A 255 4.10 7.07 6.03
CA LEU A 255 3.93 7.50 7.43
C LEU A 255 2.50 7.96 7.73
N GLU A 256 1.52 7.29 7.13
CA GLU A 256 0.08 7.52 7.32
C GLU A 256 -0.67 6.19 7.45
N LEU A 257 -1.88 6.23 8.04
CA LEU A 257 -2.76 5.07 8.12
C LEU A 257 -3.34 4.73 6.73
N HIS A 258 -3.28 3.46 6.36
CA HIS A 258 -3.89 2.95 5.13
C HIS A 258 -5.41 2.87 5.28
N CYS A 259 -6.13 3.88 4.80
CA CYS A 259 -7.59 3.88 4.75
C CYS A 259 -8.10 4.65 3.53
N ASP A 260 -9.14 4.14 2.88
CA ASP A 260 -9.71 4.75 1.69
C ASP A 260 -10.42 6.08 1.99
N MET A 261 -10.33 7.01 1.04
CA MET A 261 -10.86 8.37 1.22
C MET A 261 -12.38 8.40 1.35
N VAL A 262 -13.08 7.43 0.73
CA VAL A 262 -14.54 7.33 0.83
C VAL A 262 -14.93 7.05 2.27
N PHE A 263 -14.31 6.05 2.91
CA PHE A 263 -14.53 5.76 4.32
C PHE A 263 -14.15 6.95 5.22
N LYS A 264 -12.98 7.59 4.99
CA LYS A 264 -12.57 8.77 5.76
C LYS A 264 -13.62 9.89 5.71
N GLY A 265 -14.23 10.11 4.54
CA GLY A 265 -15.31 11.09 4.36
C GLY A 265 -16.59 10.80 5.14
N MET A 266 -16.80 9.55 5.57
CA MET A 266 -17.94 9.13 6.39
C MET A 266 -17.69 9.34 7.90
N VAL A 267 -16.44 9.57 8.31
CA VAL A 267 -16.07 9.76 9.71
C VAL A 267 -16.35 11.20 10.13
N GLY A 268 -17.41 11.40 10.91
CA GLY A 268 -17.76 12.69 11.50
C GLY A 268 -17.18 12.94 12.91
N LYS A 269 -17.23 14.19 13.36
CA LYS A 269 -16.81 14.62 14.72
C LYS A 269 -17.82 14.31 15.84
N ARG A 270 -18.65 13.28 15.65
CA ARG A 270 -19.63 12.80 16.65
C ARG A 270 -19.15 11.49 17.28
N PRO A 271 -19.68 11.06 18.43
CA PRO A 271 -19.44 9.70 18.91
C PRO A 271 -19.93 8.67 17.89
N LEU A 272 -19.15 7.63 17.65
CA LEU A 272 -19.43 6.55 16.69
C LEU A 272 -19.26 5.17 17.34
N LYS A 273 -20.15 4.24 17.00
CA LYS A 273 -19.96 2.79 17.16
C LYS A 273 -19.49 2.24 15.81
N VAL A 274 -18.20 1.95 15.71
CA VAL A 274 -17.57 1.55 14.44
C VAL A 274 -17.24 0.06 14.46
N VAL A 275 -17.52 -0.63 13.36
CA VAL A 275 -17.12 -2.02 13.17
C VAL A 275 -16.28 -2.11 11.92
N GLU A 276 -15.17 -2.84 12.00
CA GLU A 276 -14.34 -3.14 10.84
C GLU A 276 -14.13 -4.64 10.73
N VAL A 277 -14.44 -5.22 9.57
CA VAL A 277 -14.27 -6.64 9.24
C VAL A 277 -13.23 -6.76 8.14
N GLY A 278 -12.20 -7.58 8.39
CA GLY A 278 -10.99 -7.61 7.56
C GLY A 278 -10.09 -6.41 7.87
N THR A 279 -9.88 -6.20 9.17
CA THR A 279 -9.23 -5.00 9.70
C THR A 279 -7.73 -4.94 9.39
N HIS A 280 -7.08 -6.09 9.29
CA HIS A 280 -5.64 -6.23 9.16
C HIS A 280 -4.91 -5.42 10.26
N LEU A 281 -4.21 -4.32 9.95
CA LEU A 281 -3.56 -3.41 10.93
C LEU A 281 -4.43 -2.23 11.36
N GLY A 282 -5.69 -2.19 10.93
CA GLY A 282 -6.72 -1.29 11.43
C GLY A 282 -6.64 0.14 10.96
N GLY A 283 -6.11 0.38 9.76
CA GLY A 283 -5.99 1.74 9.24
C GLY A 283 -7.30 2.54 9.29
N CYS A 284 -8.43 1.95 8.89
CA CYS A 284 -9.72 2.65 8.90
C CYS A 284 -10.35 2.79 10.28
N ILE A 285 -10.40 1.75 11.11
CA ILE A 285 -10.97 1.86 12.46
C ILE A 285 -10.13 2.74 13.38
N LEU A 286 -8.80 2.70 13.27
CA LEU A 286 -7.93 3.61 14.01
C LEU A 286 -8.15 5.04 13.55
N TYR A 287 -8.28 5.29 12.24
CA TYR A 287 -8.65 6.60 11.72
C TYR A 287 -10.00 7.06 12.30
N ALA A 288 -11.03 6.22 12.25
CA ALA A 288 -12.35 6.54 12.77
C ALA A 288 -12.33 6.87 14.26
N LEU A 289 -11.64 6.10 15.09
CA LEU A 289 -11.58 6.33 16.53
C LEU A 289 -10.74 7.54 16.92
N THR A 290 -9.76 7.91 16.11
CA THR A 290 -8.87 9.04 16.39
C THR A 290 -9.43 10.37 15.89
N HIS A 291 -10.29 10.36 14.86
CA HIS A 291 -10.93 11.53 14.25
C HIS A 291 -12.38 11.76 14.70
N SER A 292 -12.92 10.86 15.51
CA SER A 292 -14.22 11.02 16.17
C SER A 292 -14.05 11.39 17.65
N ARG A 293 -15.16 11.61 18.37
CA ARG A 293 -15.08 12.00 19.78
C ARG A 293 -14.55 10.86 20.66
N ALA A 294 -14.02 11.21 21.83
CA ALA A 294 -13.47 10.24 22.79
C ALA A 294 -14.47 9.15 23.23
N GLN A 295 -15.78 9.39 23.13
CA GLN A 295 -16.82 8.41 23.44
C GLN A 295 -17.04 7.36 22.33
N SER A 296 -16.40 7.51 21.17
CA SER A 296 -16.48 6.50 20.12
C SER A 296 -15.82 5.20 20.55
N ARG A 297 -16.44 4.09 20.15
CA ARG A 297 -15.99 2.72 20.42
C ARG A 297 -15.96 1.91 19.13
N GLY A 298 -15.00 0.99 19.04
CA GLY A 298 -14.70 0.23 17.85
C GLY A 298 -14.63 -1.27 18.13
N VAL A 299 -15.08 -2.09 17.18
CA VAL A 299 -14.81 -3.52 17.12
C VAL A 299 -14.07 -3.83 15.83
N ALA A 300 -12.80 -4.19 15.95
CA ALA A 300 -11.93 -4.65 14.88
C ALA A 300 -11.95 -6.17 14.80
N ILE A 301 -12.28 -6.71 13.64
CA ILE A 301 -12.33 -8.15 13.39
C ILE A 301 -11.41 -8.49 12.23
N ASP A 302 -10.51 -9.44 12.44
CA ASP A 302 -9.71 -10.05 11.40
C ASP A 302 -9.44 -11.53 11.73
N ALA A 303 -9.22 -12.36 10.73
CA ALA A 303 -8.90 -13.77 10.95
C ALA A 303 -7.39 -13.99 11.20
N TYR A 304 -6.54 -13.08 10.71
CA TYR A 304 -5.09 -13.23 10.75
C TYR A 304 -4.53 -12.84 12.13
N GLY A 305 -4.13 -13.86 12.91
CA GLY A 305 -3.65 -13.69 14.28
C GLY A 305 -2.52 -12.65 14.44
N PRO A 306 -1.44 -12.70 13.64
CA PRO A 306 -0.37 -11.70 13.67
C PRO A 306 -0.84 -10.26 13.50
N ALA A 307 -1.80 -9.99 12.60
CA ALA A 307 -2.32 -8.65 12.36
C ALA A 307 -3.20 -8.17 13.52
N THR A 308 -4.08 -9.02 14.05
CA THR A 308 -4.87 -8.68 15.26
C THR A 308 -3.97 -8.43 16.47
N ALA A 309 -2.90 -9.20 16.64
CA ALA A 309 -1.93 -9.00 17.72
C ALA A 309 -1.17 -7.67 17.58
N ALA A 310 -0.78 -7.29 16.36
CA ALA A 310 -0.17 -6.00 16.09
C ALA A 310 -1.15 -4.85 16.37
N LEU A 311 -2.40 -4.96 15.90
CA LEU A 311 -3.43 -3.96 16.15
C LEU A 311 -3.75 -3.77 17.64
N ARG A 312 -3.79 -4.85 18.45
CA ARG A 312 -3.94 -4.75 19.91
C ARG A 312 -2.82 -3.90 20.53
N ARG A 313 -1.56 -4.17 20.16
CA ARG A 313 -0.42 -3.38 20.65
C ARG A 313 -0.45 -1.94 20.17
N THR A 314 -0.91 -1.69 18.94
CA THR A 314 -1.19 -0.32 18.45
C THR A 314 -2.24 0.36 19.31
N ALA A 315 -3.35 -0.31 19.61
CA ALA A 315 -4.40 0.25 20.47
C ALA A 315 -3.87 0.58 21.87
N GLU A 316 -3.14 -0.35 22.50
CA GLU A 316 -2.52 -0.17 23.82
C GLU A 316 -1.52 1.00 23.84
N SER A 317 -0.62 1.06 22.86
CA SER A 317 0.44 2.09 22.79
C SER A 317 -0.10 3.51 22.61
N ASN A 318 -1.35 3.65 22.17
CA ASN A 318 -1.99 4.94 21.91
C ASN A 318 -3.20 5.19 22.83
N GLY A 319 -3.34 4.45 23.94
CA GLY A 319 -4.42 4.66 24.90
C GLY A 319 -5.83 4.39 24.33
N LEU A 320 -5.95 3.52 23.34
CA LEU A 320 -7.22 3.14 22.70
C LEU A 320 -7.76 1.79 23.18
N ALA A 321 -7.07 1.08 24.08
CA ALA A 321 -7.45 -0.25 24.55
C ALA A 321 -8.88 -0.30 25.15
N ASP A 322 -9.30 0.75 25.85
CA ASP A 322 -10.66 0.84 26.43
C ASP A 322 -11.75 1.17 25.40
N ARG A 323 -11.35 1.56 24.19
CA ARG A 323 -12.25 2.03 23.12
C ARG A 323 -12.26 1.11 21.91
N LEU A 324 -11.28 0.24 21.75
CA LEU A 324 -11.14 -0.65 20.61
C LEU A 324 -10.99 -2.09 21.06
N THR A 325 -12.03 -2.90 20.83
CA THR A 325 -11.92 -4.35 20.97
C THR A 325 -11.38 -4.94 19.67
N VAL A 326 -10.31 -5.73 19.76
CA VAL A 326 -9.72 -6.43 18.61
C VAL A 326 -9.92 -7.92 18.75
N LEU A 327 -10.65 -8.51 17.81
CA LEU A 327 -11.08 -9.90 17.84
C LEU A 327 -10.49 -10.69 16.67
N GLN A 328 -10.10 -11.92 16.95
CA GLN A 328 -9.62 -12.86 15.94
C GLN A 328 -10.75 -13.80 15.52
N HIS A 329 -11.50 -13.44 14.48
CA HIS A 329 -12.57 -14.26 13.92
C HIS A 329 -12.53 -14.26 12.40
N PHE A 330 -12.88 -15.41 11.82
CA PHE A 330 -13.24 -15.49 10.42
C PHE A 330 -14.76 -15.27 10.30
N ILE A 331 -15.17 -14.16 9.68
CA ILE A 331 -16.59 -13.81 9.56
C ILE A 331 -17.22 -14.51 8.36
N CYS A 332 -18.22 -15.35 8.61
CA CYS A 332 -19.02 -15.99 7.58
C CYS A 332 -20.40 -16.41 8.11
N SER A 333 -21.27 -16.90 7.23
CA SER A 333 -22.66 -17.25 7.58
C SER A 333 -22.87 -18.69 8.07
N ASP A 334 -21.83 -19.52 8.10
CA ASP A 334 -21.94 -20.96 8.38
C ASP A 334 -20.90 -21.45 9.38
N SER A 335 -21.08 -22.68 9.88
CA SER A 335 -20.23 -23.28 10.91
C SER A 335 -18.94 -23.92 10.37
N ARG A 336 -18.47 -23.49 9.18
CA ARG A 336 -17.29 -24.06 8.54
C ARG A 336 -15.99 -23.61 9.22
N LYS A 337 -14.90 -24.32 8.91
CA LYS A 337 -13.55 -23.99 9.37
C LYS A 337 -12.69 -23.58 8.20
N PHE A 338 -11.83 -22.60 8.41
CA PHE A 338 -10.92 -22.08 7.40
C PHE A 338 -9.48 -22.21 7.89
N ALA A 339 -8.60 -22.60 6.98
CA ALA A 339 -7.17 -22.59 7.20
C ALA A 339 -6.53 -21.42 6.45
N SER A 340 -5.63 -20.72 7.13
CA SER A 340 -4.78 -19.73 6.49
C SER A 340 -3.80 -20.45 5.57
N VAL A 341 -3.72 -20.04 4.32
CA VAL A 341 -2.63 -20.41 3.41
C VAL A 341 -1.87 -19.13 3.11
N VAL A 342 -0.68 -19.02 3.69
CA VAL A 342 0.25 -17.95 3.31
C VAL A 342 0.92 -18.42 2.03
N GLU A 343 0.29 -18.12 0.89
CA GLU A 343 0.96 -18.34 -0.38
C GLU A 343 2.16 -17.39 -0.45
N PRO A 344 3.38 -17.91 -0.69
CA PRO A 344 4.54 -17.09 -0.96
C PRO A 344 4.41 -16.51 -2.38
N THR A 345 3.39 -15.68 -2.61
CA THR A 345 3.43 -14.78 -3.76
C THR A 345 4.59 -13.84 -3.47
N GLY A 346 5.69 -13.97 -4.23
CA GLY A 346 7.06 -13.57 -3.82
C GLY A 346 7.31 -12.10 -3.44
N TRP A 347 6.27 -11.27 -3.31
CA TRP A 347 6.37 -9.84 -3.03
C TRP A 347 5.39 -9.34 -1.94
N LEU A 348 4.28 -10.04 -1.68
CA LEU A 348 3.23 -9.63 -0.72
C LEU A 348 2.70 -10.84 0.07
N SER A 349 2.97 -10.88 1.37
CA SER A 349 2.45 -11.92 2.27
C SER A 349 1.08 -11.49 2.82
N GLN A 350 0.02 -11.75 2.06
CA GLN A 350 -1.33 -11.74 2.60
C GLN A 350 -1.83 -13.18 2.74
N PRO A 351 -2.40 -13.57 3.90
CA PRO A 351 -2.95 -14.90 4.05
C PRO A 351 -4.18 -15.05 3.12
N GLY A 352 -4.11 -16.03 2.23
CA GLY A 352 -5.29 -16.61 1.62
C GLY A 352 -6.05 -17.46 2.63
N TRP A 353 -7.33 -17.66 2.41
CA TRP A 353 -8.18 -18.47 3.29
C TRP A 353 -8.90 -19.53 2.47
N HIS A 354 -8.60 -20.79 2.80
CA HIS A 354 -9.20 -21.96 2.18
C HIS A 354 -10.12 -22.65 3.16
N GLU A 355 -11.27 -23.07 2.66
CA GLU A 355 -12.20 -23.89 3.39
C GLU A 355 -11.59 -25.28 3.62
N LEU A 356 -11.60 -25.75 4.87
CA LEU A 356 -11.20 -27.11 5.19
C LEU A 356 -12.38 -28.04 4.95
N ALA A 357 -12.24 -29.02 4.06
CA ALA A 357 -13.18 -30.13 4.00
C ALA A 357 -13.13 -30.91 5.32
N GLN A 358 -14.27 -31.49 5.74
CA GLN A 358 -14.43 -32.10 7.07
C GLN A 358 -13.38 -33.17 7.42
N ASP A 359 -12.78 -33.81 6.42
CA ASP A 359 -11.84 -34.93 6.60
C ASP A 359 -10.35 -34.59 6.35
N HIS A 360 -10.03 -33.34 6.00
CA HIS A 360 -8.64 -32.95 5.77
C HIS A 360 -8.00 -32.41 7.05
N ALA A 361 -7.03 -33.16 7.57
CA ALA A 361 -6.15 -32.64 8.61
C ALA A 361 -5.40 -31.42 8.05
N PRO A 362 -5.40 -30.29 8.78
CA PRO A 362 -4.64 -29.11 8.36
C PRO A 362 -3.16 -29.48 8.26
N GLU A 363 -2.46 -28.90 7.29
CA GLU A 363 -1.00 -28.95 7.29
C GLU A 363 -0.47 -28.38 8.62
N ALA A 364 0.60 -28.97 9.16
CA ALA A 364 1.11 -28.66 10.50
C ALA A 364 1.51 -27.18 10.76
N LYS A 365 1.42 -26.31 9.76
CA LYS A 365 1.78 -24.88 9.82
C LYS A 365 0.63 -23.92 9.51
N SER A 366 -0.58 -24.40 9.20
CA SER A 366 -1.71 -23.51 8.92
C SER A 366 -2.44 -23.12 10.21
N GLU A 367 -2.74 -21.83 10.35
CA GLU A 367 -3.62 -21.34 11.38
C GLU A 367 -5.06 -21.69 11.00
N VAL A 368 -5.76 -22.43 11.87
CA VAL A 368 -7.16 -22.79 11.65
C VAL A 368 -8.04 -21.87 12.49
N VAL A 369 -8.94 -21.15 11.83
CA VAL A 369 -9.87 -20.24 12.47
C VAL A 369 -11.29 -20.74 12.25
N ALA A 370 -12.06 -20.81 13.34
CA ALA A 370 -13.48 -21.15 13.26
C ALA A 370 -14.26 -19.97 12.67
N CYS A 371 -15.23 -20.28 11.80
CA CYS A 371 -16.13 -19.24 11.36
C CYS A 371 -17.11 -18.83 12.47
N THR A 372 -17.42 -17.53 12.53
CA THR A 372 -18.46 -16.98 13.40
C THR A 372 -19.27 -15.95 12.62
N SER A 373 -20.57 -15.85 12.89
CA SER A 373 -21.39 -14.81 12.27
C SER A 373 -21.08 -13.44 12.87
N LEU A 374 -21.09 -12.41 12.03
CA LEU A 374 -20.88 -11.04 12.49
C LEU A 374 -21.91 -10.64 13.55
N GLU A 375 -23.17 -11.06 13.39
CA GLU A 375 -24.21 -10.79 14.37
C GLU A 375 -23.90 -11.38 15.76
N SER A 376 -23.41 -12.63 15.83
CA SER A 376 -23.05 -13.24 17.12
C SER A 376 -21.92 -12.46 17.79
N VAL A 377 -20.87 -12.13 17.02
CA VAL A 377 -19.72 -11.36 17.53
C VAL A 377 -20.18 -10.02 18.07
N LEU A 378 -21.01 -9.27 17.32
CA LEU A 378 -21.48 -7.95 17.77
C LEU A 378 -22.40 -8.05 19.00
N ARG A 379 -23.21 -9.10 19.11
CA ARG A 379 -24.05 -9.36 20.28
C ARG A 379 -23.22 -9.64 21.53
N GLU A 380 -22.18 -10.46 21.40
CA GLU A 380 -21.23 -10.75 22.50
C GLU A 380 -20.50 -9.50 22.98
N GLN A 381 -20.24 -8.54 22.08
CA GLN A 381 -19.65 -7.24 22.40
C GLN A 381 -20.66 -6.18 22.89
N GLY A 382 -21.95 -6.54 23.05
CA GLY A 382 -22.99 -5.58 23.45
C GLY A 382 -23.18 -4.44 22.44
N MET A 383 -22.95 -4.72 21.15
CA MET A 383 -23.07 -3.77 20.05
C MET A 383 -24.30 -4.07 19.19
N GLU A 384 -25.47 -3.64 19.69
CA GLU A 384 -26.76 -3.82 19.01
C GLU A 384 -26.97 -2.84 17.84
N GLU A 385 -26.19 -1.76 17.79
CA GLU A 385 -26.26 -0.71 16.77
C GLU A 385 -24.85 -0.33 16.32
N VAL A 386 -24.71 -0.10 15.01
CA VAL A 386 -23.45 0.24 14.35
C VAL A 386 -23.66 1.51 13.53
N ASP A 387 -22.91 2.56 13.83
CA ASP A 387 -22.94 3.79 13.05
C ASP A 387 -22.26 3.60 11.69
N LEU A 388 -21.13 2.89 11.69
CA LEU A 388 -20.28 2.71 10.52
C LEU A 388 -19.69 1.30 10.50
N LEU A 389 -19.99 0.55 9.45
CA LEU A 389 -19.48 -0.80 9.20
C LEU A 389 -18.55 -0.79 7.97
N ARG A 390 -17.28 -1.09 8.17
CA ARG A 390 -16.30 -1.33 7.08
C ARG A 390 -16.18 -2.83 6.85
N VAL A 391 -16.28 -3.28 5.61
CA VAL A 391 -16.05 -4.69 5.24
C VAL A 391 -15.03 -4.77 4.11
N SER A 392 -13.89 -5.42 4.35
CA SER A 392 -12.84 -5.63 3.35
C SER A 392 -12.19 -6.99 3.57
N VAL A 393 -12.78 -8.03 2.99
CA VAL A 393 -12.42 -9.43 3.26
C VAL A 393 -12.02 -10.16 1.97
N LEU A 394 -11.35 -9.43 1.09
CA LEU A 394 -10.71 -9.93 -0.14
C LEU A 394 -11.66 -10.74 -1.02
N GLY A 395 -12.85 -10.18 -1.29
CA GLY A 395 -13.83 -10.78 -2.22
C GLY A 395 -14.96 -11.54 -1.55
N ARG A 396 -14.91 -11.73 -0.22
CA ARG A 396 -15.97 -12.41 0.57
C ARG A 396 -16.95 -11.44 1.23
N GLU A 397 -17.02 -10.19 0.74
CA GLU A 397 -17.78 -9.12 1.39
C GLU A 397 -19.27 -9.45 1.52
N TYR A 398 -19.85 -10.09 0.48
CA TYR A 398 -21.24 -10.55 0.52
C TYR A 398 -21.51 -11.50 1.69
N THR A 399 -20.67 -12.53 1.87
CA THR A 399 -20.83 -13.53 2.92
C THR A 399 -20.68 -12.91 4.31
N ALA A 400 -19.72 -11.99 4.47
CA ALA A 400 -19.55 -11.26 5.72
C ALA A 400 -20.78 -10.42 6.07
N LEU A 401 -21.32 -9.65 5.11
CA LEU A 401 -22.53 -8.85 5.33
C LEU A 401 -23.77 -9.71 5.58
N ARG A 402 -23.93 -10.81 4.83
CA ARG A 402 -25.04 -11.75 5.01
C ARG A 402 -25.07 -12.36 6.41
N SER A 403 -23.91 -12.53 7.05
CA SER A 403 -23.82 -13.04 8.44
C SER A 403 -24.35 -12.05 9.51
N ALA A 404 -24.72 -10.83 9.11
CA ALA A 404 -25.40 -9.84 9.94
C ALA A 404 -26.75 -9.39 9.33
N GLU A 405 -27.37 -10.22 8.49
CA GLU A 405 -28.60 -9.86 7.77
C GLU A 405 -29.74 -9.40 8.70
N GLY A 406 -29.87 -9.98 9.90
CA GLY A 406 -30.86 -9.55 10.89
C GLY A 406 -30.67 -8.09 11.33
N LEU A 407 -29.43 -7.66 11.57
CA LEU A 407 -29.10 -6.28 11.92
C LEU A 407 -29.31 -5.31 10.76
N LEU A 408 -28.97 -5.75 9.53
CA LEU A 408 -29.16 -4.96 8.32
C LEU A 408 -30.65 -4.73 8.04
N ALA A 409 -31.46 -5.79 8.06
CA ALA A 409 -32.90 -5.71 7.87
C ALA A 409 -33.59 -4.83 8.92
N ALA A 410 -33.08 -4.82 10.16
CA ALA A 410 -33.59 -3.99 11.26
C ALA A 410 -33.10 -2.53 11.22
N GLY A 411 -32.29 -2.11 10.23
CA GLY A 411 -31.77 -0.75 10.15
C GLY A 411 -30.81 -0.39 11.29
N LYS A 412 -30.19 -1.41 11.92
CA LYS A 412 -29.29 -1.25 13.07
C LYS A 412 -27.87 -0.89 12.65
N VAL A 413 -27.53 -1.06 11.36
CA VAL A 413 -26.28 -0.55 10.77
C VAL A 413 -26.61 0.68 9.93
N LYS A 414 -26.14 1.87 10.32
CA LYS A 414 -26.52 3.13 9.66
C LYS A 414 -25.80 3.39 8.35
N SER A 415 -24.52 3.06 8.29
CA SER A 415 -23.72 3.24 7.08
C SER A 415 -22.71 2.11 6.91
N ILE A 416 -22.50 1.70 5.67
CA ILE A 416 -21.63 0.59 5.28
C ILE A 416 -20.67 1.08 4.21
N ALA A 417 -19.40 0.70 4.33
CA ALA A 417 -18.38 0.83 3.31
C ALA A 417 -17.80 -0.56 3.03
N ALA A 418 -18.16 -1.14 1.89
CA ALA A 418 -17.70 -2.46 1.48
C ALA A 418 -16.69 -2.36 0.33
N SER A 419 -15.56 -3.03 0.46
CA SER A 419 -14.59 -3.14 -0.63
C SER A 419 -15.17 -3.96 -1.78
N VAL A 420 -15.10 -3.43 -2.99
CA VAL A 420 -15.51 -4.09 -4.22
C VAL A 420 -14.30 -4.20 -5.13
N LEU A 421 -13.99 -5.43 -5.50
CA LEU A 421 -13.00 -5.81 -6.49
C LEU A 421 -13.74 -6.40 -7.70
N LYS A 422 -13.08 -6.42 -8.87
CA LYS A 422 -13.64 -7.09 -10.07
C LYS A 422 -13.97 -8.57 -9.81
N ASN A 423 -13.23 -9.22 -8.92
CA ASN A 423 -13.42 -10.61 -8.53
C ASN A 423 -14.22 -10.78 -7.21
N THR A 424 -14.85 -9.73 -6.69
CA THR A 424 -15.71 -9.86 -5.50
C THR A 424 -16.86 -10.83 -5.80
N GLU A 425 -16.97 -11.86 -4.97
CA GLU A 425 -18.00 -12.88 -5.12
C GLU A 425 -19.38 -12.26 -4.86
N ASN A 426 -20.33 -12.55 -5.74
CA ASN A 426 -21.74 -12.18 -5.55
C ASN A 426 -21.97 -10.67 -5.32
N VAL A 427 -21.15 -9.80 -5.94
CA VAL A 427 -21.23 -8.34 -5.77
C VAL A 427 -22.63 -7.77 -6.10
N LEU A 428 -23.29 -8.29 -7.15
CA LEU A 428 -24.67 -7.90 -7.49
C LEU A 428 -25.66 -8.31 -6.40
N GLU A 429 -25.54 -9.52 -5.85
CA GLU A 429 -26.44 -9.99 -4.79
C GLU A 429 -26.24 -9.25 -3.48
N MET A 430 -25.01 -8.81 -3.19
CA MET A 430 -24.73 -7.87 -2.11
C MET A 430 -25.48 -6.55 -2.31
N GLY A 431 -25.38 -5.94 -3.49
CA GLY A 431 -26.10 -4.70 -3.81
C GLY A 431 -27.62 -4.86 -3.67
N LYS A 432 -28.19 -5.92 -4.28
CA LYS A 432 -29.63 -6.22 -4.17
C LYS A 432 -30.08 -6.45 -2.73
N MET A 433 -29.30 -7.18 -1.94
CA MET A 433 -29.63 -7.44 -0.53
C MET A 433 -29.69 -6.12 0.27
N LEU A 434 -28.67 -5.26 0.14
CA LEU A 434 -28.64 -3.97 0.82
C LEU A 434 -29.81 -3.08 0.37
N HIS A 435 -30.07 -3.00 -0.93
CA HIS A 435 -31.20 -2.24 -1.46
C HIS A 435 -32.54 -2.75 -0.94
N ARG A 436 -32.77 -4.07 -0.90
CA ARG A 436 -33.99 -4.67 -0.33
C ARG A 436 -34.20 -4.33 1.14
N HIS A 437 -33.11 -4.18 1.89
CA HIS A 437 -33.14 -3.79 3.29
C HIS A 437 -33.22 -2.27 3.52
N GLY A 438 -33.51 -1.48 2.48
CA GLY A 438 -33.77 -0.04 2.60
C GLY A 438 -32.51 0.83 2.62
N TYR A 439 -31.38 0.31 2.15
CA TYR A 439 -30.17 1.10 1.97
C TYR A 439 -30.15 1.78 0.60
N LYS A 440 -29.76 3.05 0.58
CA LYS A 440 -29.34 3.76 -0.63
C LYS A 440 -27.89 3.45 -0.94
N LEU A 441 -27.60 3.16 -2.20
CA LEU A 441 -26.27 2.73 -2.65
C LEU A 441 -25.55 3.88 -3.35
N SER A 442 -24.25 4.00 -3.15
CA SER A 442 -23.40 4.86 -3.98
C SER A 442 -22.06 4.20 -4.29
N PHE A 443 -21.63 4.33 -5.55
CA PHE A 443 -20.42 3.69 -6.07
C PHE A 443 -19.85 4.50 -7.23
N ILE A 444 -18.63 5.03 -7.08
CA ILE A 444 -17.92 5.81 -8.12
C ILE A 444 -18.80 6.96 -8.69
N GLY A 445 -19.51 7.68 -7.83
CA GLY A 445 -20.39 8.78 -8.26
C GLY A 445 -21.72 8.36 -8.91
N TYR A 446 -22.00 7.06 -9.02
CA TYR A 446 -23.32 6.52 -9.34
C TYR A 446 -24.12 6.26 -8.07
N GLU A 447 -25.46 6.28 -8.19
CA GLU A 447 -26.39 6.12 -7.07
C GLU A 447 -27.47 5.06 -7.36
N ASP A 448 -27.89 4.36 -6.31
CA ASP A 448 -29.04 3.45 -6.25
C ASP A 448 -29.15 2.45 -7.43
N GLU A 449 -30.16 2.62 -8.29
CA GLU A 449 -30.44 1.71 -9.42
C GLU A 449 -29.30 1.68 -10.44
N ASP A 450 -28.59 2.79 -10.63
CA ASP A 450 -27.43 2.82 -11.53
C ASP A 450 -26.25 2.05 -10.94
N VAL A 451 -26.11 2.04 -9.61
CA VAL A 451 -25.14 1.15 -8.94
C VAL A 451 -25.49 -0.30 -9.22
N LEU A 452 -26.76 -0.72 -9.10
CA LEU A 452 -27.17 -2.10 -9.37
C LEU A 452 -26.89 -2.53 -10.82
N ARG A 453 -27.06 -1.61 -11.80
CA ARG A 453 -26.70 -1.86 -13.20
C ARG A 453 -25.20 -2.08 -13.38
N ILE A 454 -24.37 -1.26 -12.73
CA ILE A 454 -22.91 -1.42 -12.75
C ILE A 454 -22.51 -2.75 -12.10
N LEU A 455 -23.08 -3.08 -10.95
CA LEU A 455 -22.76 -4.34 -10.27
C LEU A 455 -23.23 -5.59 -11.05
N ALA A 456 -24.19 -5.43 -11.96
CA ALA A 456 -24.66 -6.51 -12.84
C ALA A 456 -23.71 -6.78 -14.01
N ASP A 457 -22.87 -5.82 -14.38
CA ASP A 457 -21.86 -5.94 -15.42
C ASP A 457 -20.47 -5.73 -14.83
N VAL A 458 -19.83 -6.85 -14.45
CA VAL A 458 -18.51 -6.87 -13.80
C VAL A 458 -17.43 -6.21 -14.67
N ASP A 459 -17.61 -6.10 -15.99
CA ASP A 459 -16.67 -5.40 -16.86
C ASP A 459 -16.75 -3.86 -16.75
N LEU A 460 -17.85 -3.34 -16.20
CA LEU A 460 -17.98 -1.92 -15.85
C LEU A 460 -17.29 -1.56 -14.53
N ILE A 461 -16.94 -2.55 -13.70
CA ILE A 461 -16.19 -2.32 -12.46
C ILE A 461 -14.72 -2.07 -12.82
N PRO A 462 -14.16 -0.88 -12.53
CA PRO A 462 -12.76 -0.60 -12.80
C PRO A 462 -11.81 -1.59 -12.13
N ALA A 463 -10.65 -1.79 -12.74
CA ALA A 463 -9.58 -2.57 -12.12
C ALA A 463 -9.09 -1.86 -10.85
N GLY A 464 -9.05 -2.57 -9.73
CA GLY A 464 -8.62 -2.04 -8.43
C GLY A 464 -9.61 -2.39 -7.32
N THR A 465 -9.32 -1.88 -6.12
CA THR A 465 -10.25 -1.94 -4.98
C THR A 465 -11.00 -0.62 -4.93
N LEU A 466 -12.33 -0.70 -4.93
CA LEU A 466 -13.23 0.44 -4.83
C LEU A 466 -14.15 0.27 -3.62
N THR A 467 -14.84 1.34 -3.22
CA THR A 467 -15.73 1.30 -2.05
C THR A 467 -17.18 1.46 -2.50
N LEU A 468 -18.00 0.43 -2.27
CA LEU A 468 -19.46 0.54 -2.28
C LEU A 468 -19.90 1.13 -0.95
N VAL A 469 -20.61 2.26 -0.99
CA VAL A 469 -21.23 2.85 0.18
C VAL A 469 -22.71 2.50 0.19
N ALA A 470 -23.22 2.11 1.35
CA ALA A 470 -24.64 1.91 1.56
C ALA A 470 -25.10 2.67 2.81
N GLN A 471 -26.12 3.52 2.68
CA GLN A 471 -26.65 4.34 3.77
C GLN A 471 -28.11 3.99 4.03
N TYR A 472 -28.44 3.66 5.28
CA TYR A 472 -29.81 3.30 5.64
C TYR A 472 -30.74 4.52 5.53
N ALA A 473 -31.85 4.38 4.81
CA ALA A 473 -32.76 5.49 4.51
C ALA A 473 -33.96 5.63 5.48
N GLY A 474 -34.13 4.69 6.42
CA GLY A 474 -35.19 4.68 7.43
C GLY A 474 -34.79 5.29 8.77
#